data_AF-A0A0G0JE08-F1
#
_entry.id   AF-A0A0G0JE08-F1
#
_cell.length_a   1.000
_cell.length_b   1.000
_cell.length_c   1.000
_cell.angle_alpha   90.00
_cell.angle_beta   90.00
_cell.angle_gamma   90.00
#
_symmetry.space_group_name_H-M   'P 1'
#
loop_
_entity.id
_entity.type
_entity.pdbx_description
1 polymer ?
#
loop_
_entity_poly.entity_id
_entity_poly.type
_entity_poly.pdbx_seq_one_letter_code
_entity_poly.pdbx_strand_id
1 'polypeptide(L)'
;MAQRKIQPFGYYFKYLDNIDKGARDSKEFGSILILQIVEEVGEMSRAYLAEHGRKATNLAAQADETYKQEMGDILVSILRLARIKHLNLHDSIMYSLKKIEKRKTEPKQ
;
A
#
# COMPACT_ATOMS: atom_id res chain seq x y z
N MET A 1 -11.72 -32.87 3.50
CA MET A 1 -10.98 -31.80 4.20
C MET A 1 -11.46 -30.47 3.64
N ALA A 2 -12.00 -29.57 4.46
CA ALA A 2 -12.44 -28.26 3.98
C ALA A 2 -11.23 -27.51 3.41
N GLN A 3 -11.31 -27.04 2.16
CA GLN A 3 -10.30 -26.14 1.59
C GLN A 3 -10.13 -24.95 2.53
N ARG A 4 -8.95 -24.82 3.13
CA ARG A 4 -8.59 -23.66 3.95
C ARG A 4 -8.77 -22.44 3.04
N LYS A 5 -9.75 -21.58 3.34
CA LYS A 5 -9.90 -20.29 2.64
C LYS A 5 -8.57 -19.56 2.79
N ILE A 6 -7.82 -19.45 1.70
CA ILE A 6 -6.62 -18.63 1.66
C ILE A 6 -7.09 -17.21 1.94
N GLN A 7 -6.55 -16.61 3.00
CA GLN A 7 -6.76 -15.21 3.35
C GLN A 7 -5.46 -14.49 2.97
N PRO A 8 -5.33 -13.95 1.74
CA PRO A 8 -4.04 -13.51 1.21
C PRO A 8 -3.36 -12.44 2.08
N PHE A 9 -4.16 -11.66 2.81
CA PHE A 9 -3.71 -10.57 3.68
C PHE A 9 -3.99 -10.82 5.17
N GLY A 10 -4.48 -12.02 5.52
CA GLY A 10 -4.99 -12.31 6.87
C GLY A 10 -3.94 -12.18 7.98
N TYR A 11 -2.68 -12.51 7.68
CA TYR A 11 -1.57 -12.32 8.62
C TYR A 11 -1.36 -10.84 8.96
N TYR A 12 -1.25 -9.99 7.93
CA TYR A 12 -1.01 -8.55 8.10
C TYR A 12 -2.18 -7.86 8.80
N PHE A 13 -3.42 -8.20 8.45
CA PHE A 13 -4.59 -7.62 9.11
C PHE A 13 -4.63 -7.95 10.60
N LYS A 14 -4.34 -9.21 10.98
CA LYS A 14 -4.24 -9.61 12.39
C LYS A 14 -3.13 -8.86 13.13
N TYR A 15 -1.98 -8.65 12.48
CA TYR A 15 -0.88 -7.89 13.07
C TYR A 15 -1.29 -6.43 13.33
N LEU A 16 -1.94 -5.80 12.34
CA LEU A 16 -2.40 -4.42 12.43
C LEU A 16 -3.56 -4.22 13.41
N ASP A 17 -4.41 -5.22 13.63
CA ASP A 17 -5.48 -5.16 14.64
C ASP A 17 -4.93 -4.98 16.06
N ASN A 18 -3.75 -5.53 16.33
CA ASN A 18 -3.08 -5.35 17.61
C ASN A 18 -2.48 -3.94 17.74
N ILE A 19 -1.90 -3.41 16.65
CA ILE A 19 -1.30 -2.06 16.62
C ILE A 19 -2.37 -0.98 16.78
N ASP A 20 -3.46 -1.09 16.02
CA ASP A 20 -4.48 -0.05 15.91
C ASP A 20 -5.58 -0.17 16.99
N LYS A 21 -5.33 -0.96 18.03
CA LYS A 21 -6.30 -1.21 19.11
C LYS A 21 -6.68 0.11 19.80
N GLY A 22 -7.96 0.47 19.71
CA GLY A 22 -8.53 1.69 20.31
C GLY A 22 -8.54 2.92 19.41
N ALA A 23 -7.71 2.98 18.36
CA ALA A 23 -7.69 4.10 17.41
C ALA A 23 -8.75 3.97 16.30
N ARG A 24 -9.13 2.72 15.97
CA ARG A 24 -10.05 2.40 14.87
C ARG A 24 -11.48 2.96 15.01
N ASP A 25 -11.90 3.27 16.23
CA ASP A 25 -13.28 3.70 16.52
C ASP A 25 -13.49 5.22 16.34
N SER A 26 -12.42 5.95 15.99
CA SER A 26 -12.51 7.39 15.73
C SER A 26 -13.04 7.68 14.33
N LYS A 27 -13.93 8.68 14.21
CA LYS A 27 -14.54 9.08 12.92
C LYS A 27 -13.51 9.54 11.88
N GLU A 28 -12.38 10.07 12.33
CA GLU A 28 -11.35 10.66 11.47
C GLU A 28 -10.27 9.67 11.04
N PHE A 29 -10.21 8.49 11.66
CA PHE A 29 -9.15 7.50 11.43
C PHE A 29 -9.01 7.13 9.94
N GLY A 30 -10.12 6.96 9.24
CA GLY A 30 -10.11 6.62 7.81
C GLY A 30 -9.56 7.74 6.91
N SER A 31 -9.80 9.01 7.26
CA SER A 31 -9.29 10.16 6.50
C SER A 31 -7.79 10.35 6.73
N ILE A 32 -7.32 10.13 7.96
CA ILE A 32 -5.89 10.16 8.32
C ILE A 32 -5.11 9.11 7.51
N LEU A 33 -5.68 7.91 7.31
CA LEU A 33 -5.03 6.87 6.52
C LEU A 33 -4.89 7.23 5.03
N ILE A 34 -5.80 8.02 4.46
CA ILE A 34 -5.66 8.51 3.08
C ILE A 34 -4.51 9.51 2.99
N LEU A 35 -4.40 10.42 3.97
CA LEU A 35 -3.28 11.37 4.03
C LEU A 35 -1.95 10.64 4.21
N GLN A 36 -1.92 9.59 5.04
CA GLN A 36 -0.73 8.75 5.20
C GLN A 36 -0.27 8.16 3.85
N ILE A 37 -1.18 7.62 3.03
CA ILE A 37 -0.81 7.10 1.69
C ILE A 37 -0.14 8.19 0.82
N VAL A 38 -0.62 9.44 0.89
CA VAL A 38 -0.04 10.54 0.12
C VAL A 38 1.37 10.90 0.61
N GLU A 39 1.58 10.86 1.93
CA GLU A 39 2.88 11.05 2.56
C GLU A 39 3.89 10.00 2.08
N GLU A 40 3.56 8.71 2.18
CA GLU A 40 4.48 7.62 1.77
C GLU A 40 4.81 7.68 0.26
N VAL A 41 3.87 8.12 -0.58
CA VAL A 41 4.13 8.34 -2.02
C VAL A 41 5.09 9.51 -2.25
N GLY A 42 4.98 10.58 -1.44
CA GLY A 42 5.90 11.70 -1.45
C GLY A 42 7.31 11.30 -1.03
N GLU A 43 7.42 10.47 0.00
CA GLU A 43 8.66 9.88 0.51
C GLU A 43 9.33 9.04 -0.59
N MET A 44 8.58 8.13 -1.22
CA MET A 44 9.05 7.30 -2.34
C MET A 44 9.50 8.14 -3.53
N SER A 45 8.77 9.21 -3.84
CA SER A 45 9.15 10.15 -4.91
C SER A 45 10.46 10.87 -4.61
N ARG A 46 10.67 11.27 -3.35
CA ARG A 46 11.91 11.86 -2.86
C ARG A 46 13.08 10.86 -2.93
N ALA A 47 12.87 9.61 -2.54
CA ALA A 47 13.85 8.53 -2.66
C ALA A 47 14.25 8.29 -4.13
N TYR A 48 13.27 8.17 -5.02
CA TYR A 48 13.50 7.99 -6.46
C TYR A 48 14.33 9.14 -7.06
N LEU A 49 14.01 10.40 -6.72
CA LEU A 49 14.73 11.58 -7.21
C LEU A 49 16.17 11.69 -6.68
N ALA A 50 16.41 11.20 -5.46
CA ALA A 50 17.75 11.15 -4.88
C ALA A 50 18.64 10.12 -5.61
N GLU A 51 18.09 8.94 -5.91
CA GLU A 51 18.78 7.88 -6.65
C GLU A 51 19.01 8.24 -8.13
N HIS A 52 18.05 8.90 -8.78
CA HIS A 52 18.07 9.17 -10.23
C HIS A 52 18.51 10.59 -10.61
N GLY A 53 19.11 11.36 -9.68
CA GLY A 53 20.03 12.44 -10.05
C GLY A 53 19.49 13.86 -10.22
N ARG A 54 18.30 14.22 -9.70
CA ARG A 54 17.91 15.66 -9.63
C ARG A 54 18.53 16.43 -8.45
N LYS A 55 19.22 15.73 -7.52
CA LYS A 55 20.03 16.30 -6.44
C LYS A 55 21.35 15.52 -6.26
N ALA A 56 22.22 15.56 -7.27
CA ALA A 56 23.53 14.88 -7.22
C ALA A 56 24.44 15.33 -6.05
N THR A 57 24.14 16.47 -5.41
CA THR A 57 24.94 17.04 -4.32
C THR A 57 24.46 16.68 -2.91
N ASN A 58 23.33 15.96 -2.76
CA ASN A 58 22.76 15.67 -1.45
C ASN A 58 23.01 14.20 -1.06
N LEU A 59 24.27 13.89 -0.75
CA LEU A 59 24.76 12.53 -0.43
C LEU A 59 24.01 11.88 0.76
N ALA A 60 23.48 12.68 1.69
CA ALA A 60 22.66 12.18 2.79
C ALA A 60 21.32 11.56 2.33
N ALA A 61 20.74 12.05 1.23
CA ALA A 61 19.49 11.52 0.69
C ALA A 61 19.67 10.23 -0.13
N GLN A 62 20.91 9.85 -0.44
CA GLN A 62 21.27 8.68 -1.25
C GLN A 62 21.69 7.47 -0.41
N ALA A 63 22.02 7.68 0.87
CA ALA A 63 22.63 6.66 1.72
C ALA A 63 21.61 5.72 2.40
N ASP A 64 20.35 6.15 2.54
CA ASP A 64 19.32 5.35 3.19
C ASP A 64 18.57 4.47 2.17
N GLU A 65 18.37 3.20 2.51
CA GLU A 65 17.65 2.15 1.78
C GLU A 65 16.13 2.45 1.56
N THR A 66 15.81 3.65 1.10
CA THR A 66 14.49 4.26 1.20
C THR A 66 13.49 3.67 0.21
N TYR A 67 13.82 3.53 -1.07
CA TYR A 67 12.82 3.12 -2.08
C TYR A 67 12.04 1.82 -1.75
N LYS A 68 12.73 0.81 -1.20
CA LYS A 68 12.09 -0.46 -0.79
C LYS A 68 11.27 -0.30 0.49
N GLN A 69 11.76 0.50 1.43
CA GLN A 69 11.07 0.80 2.69
C GLN A 69 9.79 1.59 2.39
N GLU A 70 9.88 2.67 1.61
CA GLU A 70 8.73 3.50 1.24
C GLU A 70 7.67 2.71 0.46
N MET A 71 8.08 1.78 -0.41
CA MET A 71 7.15 0.87 -1.07
C MET A 71 6.41 -0.02 -0.05
N GLY A 72 7.13 -0.51 0.96
CA GLY A 72 6.55 -1.24 2.09
C GLY A 72 5.53 -0.40 2.84
N ASP A 73 5.85 0.86 3.14
CA ASP A 73 5.00 1.77 3.89
C ASP A 73 3.73 2.15 3.12
N ILE A 74 3.84 2.35 1.79
CA ILE A 74 2.67 2.49 0.90
C ILE A 74 1.78 1.25 1.00
N LEU A 75 2.35 0.05 0.89
CA LEU A 75 1.58 -1.20 0.94
C LEU A 75 0.90 -1.39 2.30
N VAL A 76 1.59 -1.10 3.40
CA VAL A 76 1.04 -1.16 4.75
C VAL A 76 -0.09 -0.16 4.92
N SER A 77 0.07 1.08 4.43
CA SER A 77 -0.96 2.12 4.50
C SER A 77 -2.22 1.72 3.73
N ILE A 78 -2.07 1.12 2.54
CA ILE A 78 -3.20 0.57 1.77
C ILE A 78 -3.88 -0.59 2.52
N LEU A 79 -3.10 -1.50 3.12
CA LEU A 79 -3.64 -2.61 3.91
C LEU A 79 -4.41 -2.12 5.15
N ARG A 80 -3.88 -1.11 5.85
CA ARG A 80 -4.55 -0.46 6.99
C ARG A 80 -5.87 0.17 6.57
N LEU A 81 -5.88 0.93 5.48
CA LEU A 81 -7.10 1.55 4.95
C LEU A 81 -8.14 0.51 4.54
N ALA A 82 -7.73 -0.53 3.79
CA ALA A 82 -8.61 -1.61 3.36
C ALA A 82 -9.25 -2.33 4.55
N ARG A 83 -8.47 -2.59 5.61
CA ARG A 83 -8.95 -3.21 6.84
C ARG A 83 -10.04 -2.37 7.53
N ILE A 84 -9.78 -1.07 7.73
CA ILE A 84 -10.69 -0.14 8.42
C ILE A 84 -11.96 0.11 7.62
N LYS A 85 -11.86 0.14 6.29
CA LYS A 85 -13.01 0.33 5.39
C LYS A 85 -13.68 -0.98 4.99
N HIS A 86 -13.26 -2.11 5.58
CA HIS A 86 -13.78 -3.45 5.29
C HIS A 86 -13.78 -3.80 3.79
N LEU A 87 -12.75 -3.34 3.06
CA LEU A 87 -12.59 -3.62 1.64
C LEU A 87 -12.02 -5.02 1.42
N ASN A 88 -12.64 -5.80 0.53
CA ASN A 88 -12.03 -7.03 0.05
C ASN A 88 -10.94 -6.71 -0.98
N LEU A 89 -9.70 -6.59 -0.48
CA LEU A 89 -8.55 -6.25 -1.30
C LEU A 89 -8.20 -7.34 -2.31
N HIS A 90 -8.43 -8.63 -1.98
CA HIS A 90 -8.20 -9.73 -2.90
C HIS A 90 -9.07 -9.60 -4.15
N ASP A 91 -10.38 -9.44 -3.95
CA ASP A 91 -11.33 -9.32 -5.07
C ASP A 91 -11.02 -8.07 -5.92
N SER A 92 -10.68 -6.96 -5.28
CA SER A 92 -10.29 -5.70 -5.95
C SER A 92 -9.05 -5.86 -6.83
N ILE A 93 -8.03 -6.57 -6.33
CA ILE A 93 -6.82 -6.89 -7.08
C ILE A 93 -7.15 -7.85 -8.22
N MET A 94 -7.88 -8.94 -7.95
CA MET A 94 -8.25 -9.92 -8.98
C MET A 94 -9.08 -9.30 -10.09
N TYR A 95 -10.01 -8.39 -9.77
CA TYR A 95 -10.75 -7.62 -10.76
C TYR A 95 -9.82 -6.80 -11.65
N SER A 96 -8.86 -6.09 -11.05
CA SER A 96 -7.89 -5.27 -11.79
C SER A 96 -6.96 -6.12 -12.66
N LEU A 97 -6.49 -7.26 -12.17
CA LEU A 97 -5.68 -8.22 -12.91
C LEU A 97 -6.43 -8.77 -14.13
N LYS A 98 -7.67 -9.25 -13.94
CA LYS A 98 -8.53 -9.71 -15.05
C LYS A 98 -8.75 -8.64 -16.10
N LYS A 99 -8.90 -7.38 -15.68
CA LYS A 99 -9.03 -6.24 -16.60
C LYS A 99 -7.76 -6.00 -17.40
N ILE A 100 -6.58 -6.14 -16.79
CA ILE A 100 -5.28 -6.02 -17.48
C ILE A 100 -5.11 -7.17 -18.48
N GLU A 101 -5.42 -8.41 -18.07
CA GLU A 101 -5.38 -9.59 -18.91
C GLU A 101 -6.29 -9.43 -20.13
N LYS A 102 -7.55 -9.04 -19.91
CA LYS A 102 -8.52 -8.80 -20.98
C LYS A 102 -8.04 -7.76 -22.00
N ARG A 103 -7.36 -6.70 -21.55
CA ARG A 103 -6.82 -5.65 -22.45
C ARG A 103 -5.73 -6.13 -23.39
N LYS A 104 -5.08 -7.26 -23.10
CA LYS A 104 -4.09 -7.86 -24.01
C LYS A 104 -4.77 -8.52 -25.22
N THR A 105 -6.00 -9.00 -25.06
CA THR A 105 -6.76 -9.69 -26.12
C THR A 105 -7.82 -8.80 -26.76
N GLU A 106 -8.35 -7.82 -26.03
CA GLU A 106 -9.35 -6.86 -26.50
C GLU A 106 -8.90 -5.44 -26.11
N PRO A 107 -8.28 -4.68 -27.03
CA PRO A 107 -7.94 -3.28 -26.79
C PRO A 107 -9.17 -2.48 -26.36
N LYS A 108 -8.98 -1.48 -25.49
CA LYS A 108 -10.08 -0.59 -25.09
C LYS A 108 -10.67 0.06 -26.35
N GLN A 109 -11.98 -0.12 -26.53
CA GLN A 109 -12.78 0.79 -27.36
C GLN A 109 -12.89 2.14 -26.67
#